data_AF-A0A8C3IP85-F1
#
_entry.id   AF-A0A8C3IP85-F1
#
_cell.length_a   1.000
_cell.length_b   1.000
_cell.length_c   1.000
_cell.angle_alpha   90.00
_cell.angle_beta   90.00
_cell.angle_gamma   90.00
#
_symmetry.space_group_name_H-M   'P 1'
#
loop_
_entity.id
_entity.type
_entity.pdbx_description
1 polymer ?
#
loop_
_entity_poly.entity_id
_entity_poly.type
_entity_poly.pdbx_seq_one_letter_code
_entity_poly.pdbx_strand_id
1 'polypeptide(L)'
;MENPGFEMQEEKIQSSSNMKEQTKQEVPERKSHWSLMNIFLVCLLACFISTIIGVLIISSVYIKNIGFLTQLNSQKHEITSPKTPITMSDKKRVDVKFQFLNHLGKSKVFQFPGGDIQWARFRYDVKDYPSDEEMEFGTSINNQRSKMTFGTLRIKSKGLRAPHWHFNANEHGFLLKGSAWIGVVDAGGSIVTTYNVTAGQVIFFPKNTLHWVKNVGEDDCLFLLFFTTHEELQTLDVDDVFFSTPEDIAARSLKPQGGVNFIRTFKKQTEDQAINLPPNLVELVQNASYVQSPDKLVWRYFYNLKDSTEFKLSGGVIQWARFRKNGVGLNDNEKIFSESLQMHENSLTLATIRIYSNGLRQPHFHFNANEMGYVISGCGKVGIIVSSKITTDFDIGIGDVVFFPIGTQHYIKSTCDEDLLMILAFSTGNQPVTVSYTDCELHFWCEGPS
;
A
#
# COMPACT_ATOMS: atom_id res chain seq x y z
N MET A 1 -30.47 -31.94 32.42
CA MET A 1 -30.71 -33.27 31.84
C MET A 1 -30.54 -33.15 30.33
N GLU A 2 -29.66 -33.83 29.64
CA GLU A 2 -28.42 -34.55 29.96
C GLU A 2 -27.84 -34.89 28.57
N ASN A 3 -26.55 -34.62 28.38
CA ASN A 3 -25.74 -35.18 27.30
C ASN A 3 -25.14 -36.49 27.85
N PRO A 4 -24.95 -37.55 27.05
CA PRO A 4 -23.56 -37.95 26.76
C PRO A 4 -23.42 -38.55 25.33
N GLY A 5 -22.28 -38.54 24.64
CA GLY A 5 -20.90 -38.71 25.11
C GLY A 5 -20.55 -40.21 25.11
N PHE A 6 -19.75 -40.69 24.16
CA PHE A 6 -19.16 -42.02 24.24
C PHE A 6 -17.64 -41.94 24.00
N GLU A 7 -16.93 -42.24 25.08
CA GLU A 7 -15.48 -42.43 25.19
C GLU A 7 -15.06 -43.86 24.81
N MET A 8 -13.77 -43.99 24.56
CA MET A 8 -13.00 -45.22 24.38
C MET A 8 -12.96 -46.10 25.65
N GLN A 9 -12.70 -47.39 25.48
CA GLN A 9 -11.78 -48.11 26.37
C GLN A 9 -11.11 -49.32 25.71
N GLU A 10 -9.82 -49.44 26.03
CA GLU A 10 -8.90 -50.54 25.71
C GLU A 10 -9.26 -51.82 26.47
N GLU A 11 -8.83 -52.98 25.95
CA GLU A 11 -8.40 -54.08 26.82
C GLU A 11 -7.34 -54.97 26.14
N LYS A 12 -6.43 -55.46 26.98
CA LYS A 12 -5.11 -56.03 26.65
C LYS A 12 -5.04 -57.38 27.34
N ILE A 13 -4.83 -58.51 26.62
CA ILE A 13 -4.50 -59.80 27.25
C ILE A 13 -3.40 -60.57 26.48
N GLN A 14 -2.29 -60.72 27.22
CA GLN A 14 -1.25 -61.75 27.34
C GLN A 14 -0.98 -62.89 26.33
N SER A 15 0.31 -63.22 26.36
CA SER A 15 1.15 -64.22 25.68
C SER A 15 0.84 -65.70 25.93
N SER A 16 1.24 -66.58 25.00
CA SER A 16 2.32 -67.59 25.22
C SER A 16 2.55 -68.56 24.03
N SER A 17 3.83 -68.74 23.69
CA SER A 17 4.54 -69.97 23.25
C SER A 17 3.98 -70.88 22.14
N ASN A 18 4.71 -71.05 21.03
CA ASN A 18 5.69 -72.15 20.86
C ASN A 18 6.30 -72.16 19.45
N MET A 19 7.62 -72.37 19.40
CA MET A 19 8.39 -72.66 18.19
C MET A 19 7.94 -73.97 17.53
N LYS A 20 7.84 -73.98 16.20
CA LYS A 20 8.27 -75.10 15.36
C LYS A 20 8.80 -74.59 14.02
N GLU A 21 10.03 -75.00 13.77
CA GLU A 21 10.87 -74.76 12.61
C GLU A 21 10.44 -75.70 11.46
N GLN A 22 10.26 -75.18 10.23
CA GLN A 22 10.48 -75.98 9.02
C GLN A 22 10.60 -75.13 7.74
N THR A 23 11.81 -75.17 7.19
CA THR A 23 12.21 -75.21 5.76
C THR A 23 11.87 -74.05 4.81
N LYS A 24 12.95 -73.38 4.38
CA LYS A 24 13.08 -72.52 3.20
C LYS A 24 12.57 -73.19 1.91
N GLN A 25 11.88 -72.39 1.09
CA GLN A 25 11.88 -72.53 -0.36
C GLN A 25 12.10 -71.13 -0.97
N GLU A 26 13.26 -70.95 -1.62
CA GLU A 26 13.70 -69.70 -2.25
C GLU A 26 12.99 -69.50 -3.60
N VAL A 27 12.39 -68.32 -3.79
CA VAL A 27 11.96 -67.79 -5.08
C VAL A 27 12.89 -66.61 -5.42
N PRO A 28 13.56 -66.57 -6.57
CA PRO A 28 14.52 -65.51 -6.86
C PRO A 28 13.78 -64.25 -7.34
N GLU A 29 13.67 -63.24 -6.48
CA GLU A 29 13.35 -61.87 -6.89
C GLU A 29 14.55 -61.26 -7.64
N ARG A 30 14.38 -61.04 -8.94
CA ARG A 30 15.34 -60.31 -9.77
C ARG A 30 15.25 -58.81 -9.46
N LYS A 31 15.78 -58.37 -8.32
CA LYS A 31 15.94 -56.94 -7.99
C LYS A 31 17.11 -56.37 -8.78
N SER A 32 16.78 -55.60 -9.82
CA SER A 32 17.74 -54.75 -10.53
C SER A 32 18.27 -53.69 -9.56
N HIS A 33 19.50 -53.89 -9.06
CA HIS A 33 20.18 -52.92 -8.22
C HIS A 33 20.59 -51.72 -9.10
N TRP A 34 19.77 -50.68 -9.12
CA TRP A 34 20.22 -49.38 -9.63
C TRP A 34 21.29 -48.84 -8.69
N SER A 35 22.50 -48.64 -9.22
CA SER A 35 23.56 -47.92 -8.53
C SER A 35 23.05 -46.56 -8.07
N LEU A 36 23.42 -46.12 -6.86
CA LEU A 36 23.14 -44.76 -6.36
C LEU A 36 23.59 -43.68 -7.37
N MET A 37 24.62 -43.96 -8.17
CA MET A 37 25.07 -43.11 -9.26
C MET A 37 24.00 -42.94 -10.36
N ASN A 38 23.26 -44.00 -10.69
CA ASN A 38 22.20 -43.97 -11.70
C ASN A 38 20.98 -43.20 -11.19
N ILE A 39 20.64 -43.35 -9.90
CA ILE A 39 19.58 -42.56 -9.26
C ILE A 39 19.96 -41.09 -9.27
N PHE A 40 21.20 -40.75 -8.88
CA PHE A 40 21.71 -39.39 -8.91
C PHE A 40 21.67 -38.78 -10.32
N LEU A 41 22.13 -39.50 -11.34
CA LEU A 41 22.12 -39.04 -12.72
C LEU A 41 20.69 -38.83 -13.25
N VAL A 42 19.73 -39.69 -12.89
CA VAL A 42 18.33 -39.50 -13.27
C VAL A 42 17.71 -38.30 -12.56
N CYS A 43 18.00 -38.09 -11.28
CA CYS A 43 17.56 -36.90 -10.56
C CYS A 43 18.17 -35.60 -11.13
N LEU A 44 19.46 -35.62 -11.48
CA LEU A 44 20.15 -34.50 -12.12
C LEU A 44 19.55 -34.18 -13.50
N LEU A 45 19.31 -35.21 -14.31
CA LEU A 45 18.67 -35.08 -15.61
C LEU A 45 17.24 -34.53 -15.48
N ALA A 46 16.47 -35.01 -14.49
CA ALA A 46 15.13 -34.52 -14.22
C ALA A 46 15.12 -33.04 -13.79
N CYS A 47 16.10 -32.60 -12.99
CA CYS A 47 16.26 -31.19 -12.62
C CYS A 47 16.64 -30.32 -13.81
N PHE A 48 17.53 -30.81 -14.69
CA PHE A 48 17.89 -30.10 -15.92
C PHE A 48 16.68 -29.93 -16.85
N ILE A 49 15.93 -31.01 -17.05
CA ILE A 49 14.73 -31.00 -17.91
C ILE A 49 13.65 -30.07 -17.32
N SER A 50 13.41 -30.13 -16.01
CA SER A 50 12.41 -29.25 -15.36
C SER A 50 12.80 -27.77 -15.44
N THR A 51 14.09 -27.46 -15.31
CA THR A 51 14.61 -26.09 -15.47
C THR A 51 14.45 -25.60 -16.90
N ILE A 52 14.79 -26.43 -17.90
CA ILE A 52 14.61 -26.09 -19.32
C ILE A 52 13.13 -25.88 -19.65
N ILE A 53 12.24 -26.75 -19.17
CA ILE A 53 10.79 -26.61 -19.37
C ILE A 53 10.28 -25.33 -18.69
N GLY A 54 10.72 -25.05 -17.46
CA GLY A 54 10.36 -23.82 -16.74
C GLY A 54 10.78 -22.55 -17.50
N VAL A 55 12.01 -22.51 -18.01
CA VAL A 55 12.52 -21.40 -18.83
C VAL A 55 11.74 -21.28 -20.15
N LEU A 56 11.41 -22.39 -20.81
CA LEU A 56 10.62 -22.39 -22.05
C LEU A 56 9.17 -21.94 -21.82
N ILE A 57 8.55 -22.30 -20.70
CA ILE A 57 7.21 -21.84 -20.32
C ILE A 57 7.24 -20.33 -20.04
N ILE A 58 8.19 -19.85 -19.24
CA ILE A 58 8.34 -18.42 -18.94
C ILE A 58 8.59 -17.62 -20.22
N SER A 59 9.49 -18.11 -21.09
CA SER A 59 9.78 -17.48 -22.38
C SER A 59 8.55 -17.48 -23.30
N SER A 60 7.78 -18.57 -23.35
CA SER A 60 6.57 -18.66 -24.17
C SER A 60 5.44 -17.75 -23.67
N VAL A 61 5.27 -17.64 -22.34
CA VAL A 61 4.32 -16.72 -21.72
C VAL A 61 4.74 -15.27 -21.97
N TYR A 62 6.05 -14.97 -21.89
CA TYR A 62 6.61 -13.66 -22.20
C TYR A 62 6.42 -13.27 -23.67
N ILE A 63 6.66 -14.20 -24.61
CA ILE A 63 6.44 -14.00 -26.05
C ILE A 63 4.94 -13.81 -26.36
N LYS A 64 4.04 -14.55 -25.71
CA LYS A 64 2.58 -14.35 -25.84
C LYS A 64 2.13 -12.98 -25.31
N ASN A 65 2.68 -12.52 -24.19
CA ASN A 65 2.39 -11.18 -23.66
C ASN A 65 2.92 -10.07 -24.58
N ILE A 66 4.08 -10.25 -25.21
CA ILE A 66 4.58 -9.34 -26.24
C ILE A 66 3.66 -9.36 -27.47
N GLY A 67 3.26 -10.53 -27.96
CA GLY A 67 2.32 -10.66 -29.07
C GLY A 67 0.98 -9.95 -28.82
N PHE A 68 0.48 -10.04 -27.59
CA PHE A 68 -0.72 -9.31 -27.15
C PHE A 68 -0.52 -7.79 -27.13
N LEU A 69 0.65 -7.31 -26.67
CA LEU A 69 1.01 -5.88 -26.71
C LEU A 69 1.14 -5.35 -28.16
N THR A 70 1.70 -6.14 -29.08
CA THR A 70 1.81 -5.76 -30.50
C THR A 70 0.45 -5.75 -31.21
N GLN A 71 -0.48 -6.62 -30.78
CA GLN A 71 -1.84 -6.72 -31.34
C GLN A 71 -2.77 -5.62 -30.80
N LEU A 72 -2.64 -5.22 -29.52
CA LEU A 72 -3.31 -4.06 -28.94
C LEU A 72 -2.90 -2.73 -29.59
N ASN A 73 -1.64 -2.62 -30.03
CA ASN A 73 -1.16 -1.46 -30.80
C ASN A 73 -1.68 -1.44 -32.24
N SER A 74 -1.98 -2.60 -32.84
CA SER A 74 -2.48 -2.68 -34.22
C SER A 74 -4.01 -2.54 -34.33
N GLN A 75 -4.78 -2.85 -33.29
CA GLN A 75 -6.25 -2.80 -33.32
C GLN A 75 -6.89 -1.45 -32.92
N LYS A 76 -6.11 -0.43 -32.54
CA LYS A 76 -6.64 0.90 -32.16
C LYS A 76 -6.84 1.89 -33.32
N HIS A 77 -6.59 1.48 -34.57
CA HIS A 77 -6.77 2.33 -35.75
C HIS A 77 -7.78 1.76 -36.75
N GLU A 78 -9.07 1.78 -36.41
CA GLU A 78 -10.13 1.76 -37.43
C GLU A 78 -11.49 2.22 -36.85
N ILE A 79 -11.66 3.53 -36.69
CA ILE A 79 -12.98 4.19 -36.76
C ILE A 79 -12.83 5.46 -37.60
N THR A 80 -13.59 5.50 -38.69
CA THR A 80 -13.55 6.47 -39.79
C THR A 80 -14.33 7.75 -39.48
N SER A 81 -13.70 8.91 -39.69
CA SER A 81 -14.33 10.17 -40.10
C SER A 81 -13.29 11.15 -40.68
N PRO A 82 -13.68 12.07 -41.58
CA PRO A 82 -12.84 12.50 -42.70
C PRO A 82 -11.70 13.46 -42.33
N LYS A 83 -10.55 13.21 -42.96
CA LYS A 83 -9.27 13.91 -42.80
C LYS A 83 -9.34 15.35 -43.35
N THR A 84 -8.88 16.30 -42.54
CA THR A 84 -8.04 17.41 -43.02
C THR A 84 -6.61 17.10 -42.58
N PRO A 85 -5.58 17.15 -43.45
CA PRO A 85 -4.24 16.73 -43.09
C PRO A 85 -3.59 17.78 -42.19
N ILE A 86 -3.63 17.56 -40.88
CA ILE A 86 -2.74 18.25 -39.94
C ILE A 86 -1.41 17.51 -40.00
N THR A 87 -0.41 18.20 -40.53
CA THR A 87 1.01 17.86 -40.46
C THR A 87 1.38 17.46 -39.04
N MET A 88 1.95 16.24 -38.87
CA MET A 88 2.63 15.85 -37.63
C MET A 88 3.76 16.83 -37.37
N SER A 89 3.50 17.82 -36.52
CA SER A 89 4.52 18.67 -35.93
C SER A 89 4.77 18.17 -34.50
N ASP A 90 6.01 17.76 -34.25
CA ASP A 90 6.72 17.81 -32.97
C ASP A 90 5.89 17.66 -31.68
N LYS A 91 5.33 16.47 -31.42
CA LYS A 91 5.08 16.11 -30.01
C LYS A 91 6.43 15.85 -29.34
N LYS A 92 6.93 16.86 -28.64
CA LYS A 92 8.10 16.78 -27.77
C LYS A 92 7.92 15.58 -26.83
N ARG A 93 8.72 14.54 -27.01
CA ARG A 93 8.67 13.32 -26.18
C ARG A 93 8.99 13.71 -24.74
N VAL A 94 8.08 13.42 -23.81
CA VAL A 94 8.29 13.64 -22.37
C VAL A 94 9.47 12.80 -21.91
N ASP A 95 10.28 13.36 -21.01
CA ASP A 95 11.43 12.66 -20.43
C ASP A 95 10.95 11.40 -19.67
N VAL A 96 11.64 10.27 -19.88
CA VAL A 96 11.29 8.98 -19.27
C VAL A 96 11.26 9.03 -17.75
N LYS A 97 12.00 9.96 -17.11
CA LYS A 97 11.97 10.12 -15.65
C LYS A 97 10.56 10.36 -15.10
N PHE A 98 9.66 10.99 -15.87
CA PHE A 98 8.31 11.30 -15.41
C PHE A 98 7.41 10.06 -15.31
N GLN A 99 7.86 8.89 -15.78
CA GLN A 99 7.23 7.62 -15.43
C GLN A 99 7.46 7.23 -13.95
N PHE A 100 8.43 7.87 -13.29
CA PHE A 100 8.88 7.55 -11.95
C PHE A 100 8.87 8.77 -11.01
N LEU A 101 8.68 9.98 -11.54
CA LEU A 101 8.76 11.24 -10.81
C LEU A 101 7.51 12.08 -11.05
N ASN A 102 6.92 12.58 -9.96
CA ASN A 102 5.91 13.62 -9.99
C ASN A 102 6.35 14.79 -9.11
N HIS A 103 6.34 16.00 -9.68
CA HIS A 103 6.59 17.23 -8.95
C HIS A 103 5.28 17.74 -8.33
N LEU A 104 4.89 17.18 -7.17
CA LEU A 104 3.55 17.46 -6.61
C LEU A 104 3.31 18.95 -6.35
N GLY A 105 4.36 19.71 -6.01
CA GLY A 105 4.29 21.16 -5.83
C GLY A 105 3.83 21.93 -7.09
N LYS A 106 3.90 21.32 -8.27
CA LYS A 106 3.39 21.87 -9.54
C LYS A 106 2.00 21.34 -9.90
N SER A 107 1.51 20.33 -9.18
CA SER A 107 0.22 19.71 -9.44
C SER A 107 -0.95 20.56 -8.97
N LYS A 108 -2.10 20.37 -9.63
CA LYS A 108 -3.34 21.10 -9.31
C LYS A 108 -3.69 20.94 -7.84
N VAL A 109 -3.89 22.08 -7.18
CA VAL A 109 -4.40 22.16 -5.80
C VAL A 109 -5.92 22.25 -5.83
N PHE A 110 -6.59 21.25 -5.25
CA PHE A 110 -8.04 21.23 -5.09
C PHE A 110 -8.38 21.94 -3.78
N GLN A 111 -8.92 23.15 -3.89
CA GLN A 111 -9.19 24.03 -2.76
C GLN A 111 -10.60 23.81 -2.21
N PHE A 112 -10.70 23.83 -0.89
CA PHE A 112 -11.95 23.74 -0.14
C PHE A 112 -11.94 24.82 0.97
N PRO A 113 -13.10 25.15 1.57
CA PRO A 113 -13.15 26.14 2.65
C PRO A 113 -12.16 25.83 3.80
N GLY A 114 -12.11 24.56 4.22
CA GLY A 114 -11.31 24.08 5.33
C GLY A 114 -9.91 23.60 5.00
N GLY A 115 -9.46 23.65 3.75
CA GLY A 115 -8.16 23.10 3.38
C GLY A 115 -7.99 22.82 1.90
N ASP A 116 -7.09 21.90 1.57
CA ASP A 116 -6.83 21.50 0.19
C ASP A 116 -6.29 20.07 0.06
N ILE A 117 -6.37 19.56 -1.16
CA ILE A 117 -5.80 18.28 -1.56
C ILE A 117 -4.97 18.47 -2.82
N GLN A 118 -3.80 17.82 -2.88
CA GLN A 118 -3.05 17.62 -4.12
C GLN A 118 -2.87 16.13 -4.39
N TRP A 119 -2.67 15.76 -5.65
CA TRP A 119 -2.63 14.36 -6.08
C TRP A 119 -1.45 14.06 -7.01
N ALA A 120 -0.77 12.96 -6.74
CA ALA A 120 0.06 12.23 -7.70
C ALA A 120 -0.65 10.90 -7.98
N ARG A 121 -1.47 10.89 -9.05
CA ARG A 121 -2.44 9.81 -9.30
C ARG A 121 -2.67 9.55 -10.78
N PHE A 122 -3.27 8.40 -11.05
CA PHE A 122 -3.86 8.10 -12.36
C PHE A 122 -5.21 8.81 -12.51
N ARG A 123 -5.51 9.19 -13.74
CA ARG A 123 -6.78 9.77 -14.19
C ARG A 123 -7.23 9.10 -15.49
N TYR A 124 -8.52 8.83 -15.60
CA TYR A 124 -9.12 8.21 -16.79
C TYR A 124 -9.20 9.18 -17.97
N ASP A 125 -9.68 10.42 -17.72
CA ASP A 125 -9.73 11.44 -18.76
C ASP A 125 -8.36 12.13 -18.87
N VAL A 126 -7.78 12.07 -20.07
CA VAL A 126 -6.54 12.75 -20.42
C VAL A 126 -6.62 14.26 -20.16
N LYS A 127 -7.82 14.84 -20.28
CA LYS A 127 -8.05 16.28 -20.05
C LYS A 127 -7.95 16.68 -18.58
N ASP A 128 -8.01 15.73 -17.65
CA ASP A 128 -7.92 16.01 -16.22
C ASP A 128 -6.46 16.12 -15.74
N TYR A 129 -5.48 15.78 -16.58
CA TYR A 129 -4.08 16.00 -16.29
C TYR A 129 -3.68 17.45 -16.57
N PRO A 130 -3.02 18.14 -15.63
CA PRO A 130 -2.56 19.51 -15.82
C PRO A 130 -1.30 19.60 -16.70
N SER A 131 -0.59 18.49 -16.91
CA SER A 131 0.61 18.43 -17.77
C SER A 131 0.84 17.02 -18.32
N ASP A 132 1.59 16.93 -19.42
CA ASP A 132 2.03 15.65 -19.98
C ASP A 132 2.95 14.88 -19.01
N GLU A 133 3.71 15.59 -18.17
CA GLU A 133 4.57 14.99 -17.13
C GLU A 133 3.75 14.22 -16.09
N GLU A 134 2.65 14.81 -15.61
CA GLU A 134 1.75 14.13 -14.68
C GLU A 134 0.99 12.97 -15.32
N MET A 135 0.66 13.12 -16.62
CA MET A 135 0.04 12.04 -17.38
C MET A 135 0.97 10.83 -17.50
N GLU A 136 2.26 11.04 -17.77
CA GLU A 136 3.24 9.94 -17.79
C GLU A 136 3.35 9.24 -16.43
N PHE A 137 3.38 10.00 -15.33
CA PHE A 137 3.43 9.42 -13.98
C PHE A 137 2.17 8.60 -13.67
N GLY A 138 0.99 9.19 -13.87
CA GLY A 138 -0.30 8.53 -13.64
C GLY A 138 -0.48 7.28 -14.50
N THR A 139 -0.11 7.36 -15.78
CA THR A 139 -0.16 6.23 -16.71
C THR A 139 0.82 5.13 -16.32
N SER A 140 2.02 5.48 -15.84
CA SER A 140 3.01 4.53 -15.36
C SER A 140 2.49 3.73 -14.17
N ILE A 141 1.97 4.39 -13.13
CA ILE A 141 1.45 3.68 -11.94
C ILE A 141 0.26 2.76 -12.28
N ASN A 142 -0.60 3.17 -13.23
CA ASN A 142 -1.72 2.34 -13.70
C ASN A 142 -1.22 1.11 -14.49
N ASN A 143 -0.35 1.33 -15.49
CA ASN A 143 0.19 0.24 -16.33
C ASN A 143 0.97 -0.80 -15.52
N GLN A 144 1.72 -0.35 -14.50
CA GLN A 144 2.46 -1.22 -13.60
C GLN A 144 1.57 -1.90 -12.54
N ARG A 145 0.27 -1.60 -12.53
CA ARG A 145 -0.69 -2.08 -11.52
C ARG A 145 -0.16 -1.85 -10.10
N SER A 146 0.33 -0.64 -9.85
CA SER A 146 1.11 -0.28 -8.66
C SER A 146 0.41 -0.61 -7.33
N LYS A 147 -0.93 -0.58 -7.36
CA LYS A 147 -1.81 -0.51 -6.17
C LYS A 147 -1.43 0.66 -5.26
N MET A 148 -1.04 1.78 -5.85
CA MET A 148 -0.62 2.98 -5.13
C MET A 148 -1.07 4.24 -5.86
N THR A 149 -1.69 5.13 -5.08
CA THR A 149 -1.97 6.52 -5.42
C THR A 149 -1.55 7.37 -4.23
N PHE A 150 -0.96 8.55 -4.49
CA PHE A 150 -0.54 9.46 -3.44
C PHE A 150 -1.31 10.78 -3.48
N GLY A 151 -1.57 11.34 -2.30
CA GLY A 151 -2.05 12.71 -2.17
C GLY A 151 -1.59 13.36 -0.87
N THR A 152 -1.57 14.69 -0.87
CA THR A 152 -1.46 15.48 0.37
C THR A 152 -2.84 15.96 0.77
N LEU A 153 -3.11 15.97 2.06
CA LEU A 153 -4.33 16.55 2.63
C LEU A 153 -3.92 17.61 3.65
N ARG A 154 -4.22 18.87 3.34
CA ARG A 154 -4.10 19.97 4.29
C ARG A 154 -5.46 20.26 4.91
N ILE A 155 -5.53 20.28 6.24
CA ILE A 155 -6.72 20.71 6.99
C ILE A 155 -6.33 21.93 7.82
N LYS A 156 -6.94 23.06 7.53
CA LYS A 156 -6.70 24.31 8.27
C LYS A 156 -6.97 24.12 9.77
N SER A 157 -6.36 24.95 10.61
CA SER A 157 -6.77 25.00 12.02
C SER A 157 -8.29 25.19 12.12
N LYS A 158 -8.93 24.40 12.98
CA LYS A 158 -10.39 24.35 13.15
C LYS A 158 -11.15 23.92 11.87
N GLY A 159 -10.50 23.24 10.93
CA GLY A 159 -11.13 22.55 9.82
C GLY A 159 -11.34 21.06 10.09
N LEU A 160 -12.10 20.39 9.23
CA LEU A 160 -12.22 18.93 9.21
C LEU A 160 -12.37 18.39 7.80
N ARG A 161 -11.85 17.18 7.58
CA ARG A 161 -12.19 16.31 6.46
C ARG A 161 -13.50 15.61 6.82
N ALA A 162 -14.55 15.88 6.04
CA ALA A 162 -15.90 15.38 6.27
C ALA A 162 -15.93 13.85 6.38
N PRO A 163 -16.91 13.28 7.11
CA PRO A 163 -17.04 11.83 7.18
C PRO A 163 -17.22 11.20 5.80
N HIS A 164 -16.39 10.22 5.48
CA HIS A 164 -16.33 9.60 4.16
C HIS A 164 -15.76 8.18 4.20
N TRP A 165 -15.81 7.49 3.07
CA TRP A 165 -15.14 6.21 2.86
C TRP A 165 -14.67 6.06 1.42
N HIS A 166 -13.74 5.12 1.22
CA HIS A 166 -13.20 4.79 -0.10
C HIS A 166 -13.64 3.39 -0.54
N PHE A 167 -14.16 3.27 -1.76
CA PHE A 167 -14.73 2.02 -2.27
C PHE A 167 -13.71 1.05 -2.86
N ASN A 168 -12.60 1.57 -3.37
CA ASN A 168 -11.60 0.80 -4.11
C ASN A 168 -10.20 0.84 -3.49
N ALA A 169 -10.03 1.46 -2.31
CA ALA A 169 -8.72 1.58 -1.67
C ALA A 169 -8.82 1.53 -0.13
N ASN A 170 -7.81 0.94 0.51
CA ASN A 170 -7.43 1.28 1.86
C ASN A 170 -6.66 2.61 1.84
N GLU A 171 -6.77 3.39 2.90
CA GLU A 171 -6.02 4.63 3.11
C GLU A 171 -4.96 4.41 4.19
N HIS A 172 -3.72 4.79 3.91
CA HIS A 172 -2.64 4.84 4.88
C HIS A 172 -2.13 6.28 4.91
N GLY A 173 -2.05 6.88 6.09
CA GLY A 173 -1.66 8.27 6.24
C GLY A 173 -0.50 8.43 7.21
N PHE A 174 0.42 9.33 6.90
CA PHE A 174 1.42 9.83 7.84
C PHE A 174 1.11 11.29 8.15
N LEU A 175 0.92 11.62 9.43
CA LEU A 175 0.72 13.00 9.85
C LEU A 175 2.08 13.71 9.90
N LEU A 176 2.33 14.61 8.95
CA LEU A 176 3.58 15.36 8.86
C LEU A 176 3.60 16.57 9.80
N LYS A 177 2.50 17.33 9.87
CA LYS A 177 2.37 18.53 10.72
C LYS A 177 1.02 18.53 11.43
N GLY A 178 0.99 19.08 12.64
CA GLY A 178 -0.25 19.40 13.37
C GLY A 178 -0.71 18.31 14.33
N SER A 179 -1.96 18.40 14.75
CA SER A 179 -2.63 17.44 15.63
C SER A 179 -4.06 17.25 15.21
N ALA A 180 -4.46 16.01 15.02
CA ALA A 180 -5.77 15.64 14.54
C ALA A 180 -6.49 14.73 15.52
N TRP A 181 -7.81 14.85 15.56
CA TRP A 181 -8.70 13.88 16.19
C TRP A 181 -9.42 13.11 15.10
N ILE A 182 -9.43 11.79 15.25
CA ILE A 182 -9.95 10.85 14.26
C ILE A 182 -11.11 10.11 14.86
N GLY A 183 -12.12 9.85 14.03
CA GLY A 183 -13.13 8.85 14.33
C GLY A 183 -13.32 7.88 13.18
N VAL A 184 -13.57 6.64 13.55
CA VAL A 184 -13.71 5.49 12.64
C VAL A 184 -14.92 4.68 13.08
N VAL A 185 -15.80 4.37 12.15
CA VAL A 185 -16.88 3.40 12.35
C VAL A 185 -16.43 2.07 11.77
N ASP A 186 -16.43 1.03 12.59
CA ASP A 186 -16.04 -0.30 12.13
C ASP A 186 -16.98 -0.87 11.07
N ALA A 187 -16.55 -1.91 10.36
CA ALA A 187 -17.33 -2.53 9.29
C ALA A 187 -18.71 -3.06 9.76
N GLY A 188 -18.86 -3.34 11.06
CA GLY A 188 -20.13 -3.77 11.66
C GLY A 188 -21.06 -2.62 12.06
N GLY A 189 -20.64 -1.35 11.91
CA GLY A 189 -21.42 -0.18 12.29
C GLY A 189 -21.70 -0.05 13.79
N SER A 190 -21.06 -0.88 14.62
CA SER A 190 -21.41 -1.06 16.03
C SER A 190 -20.37 -0.45 16.97
N ILE A 191 -19.14 -0.25 16.48
CA ILE A 191 -18.04 0.30 17.26
C ILE A 191 -17.57 1.59 16.59
N VAL A 192 -17.63 2.68 17.35
CA VAL A 192 -16.98 3.95 16.99
C VAL A 192 -15.68 4.05 17.78
N THR A 193 -14.56 4.07 17.05
CA THR A 193 -13.22 4.24 17.63
C THR A 193 -12.79 5.68 17.41
N THR A 194 -12.35 6.36 18.47
CA THR A 194 -11.87 7.74 18.39
C THR A 194 -10.55 7.90 19.14
N TYR A 195 -9.64 8.70 18.58
CA TYR A 195 -8.29 8.88 19.11
C TYR A 195 -7.63 10.14 18.54
N ASN A 196 -6.57 10.59 19.20
CA ASN A 196 -5.73 11.69 18.74
C ASN A 196 -4.51 11.17 17.99
N VAL A 197 -4.06 11.94 17.01
CA VAL A 197 -2.84 11.71 16.23
C VAL A 197 -2.05 13.01 16.16
N THR A 198 -0.73 12.90 16.30
CA THR A 198 0.23 14.01 16.25
C THR A 198 1.27 13.73 15.17
N ALA A 199 2.04 14.76 14.80
CA ALA A 199 3.11 14.64 13.82
C ALA A 199 4.03 13.43 14.10
N GLY A 200 4.41 12.71 13.04
CA GLY A 200 5.23 11.51 13.09
C GLY A 200 4.47 10.19 13.28
N GLN A 201 3.13 10.23 13.33
CA GLN A 201 2.29 9.05 13.56
C GLN A 201 1.54 8.63 12.31
N VAL A 202 1.15 7.35 12.26
CA VAL A 202 0.51 6.73 11.11
C VAL A 202 -0.95 6.37 11.42
N ILE A 203 -1.78 6.53 10.41
CA ILE A 203 -3.18 6.12 10.38
C ILE A 203 -3.40 5.08 9.29
N PHE A 204 -4.37 4.20 9.51
CA PHE A 204 -4.78 3.19 8.56
C PHE A 204 -6.30 3.06 8.58
N PHE A 205 -6.94 3.23 7.43
CA PHE A 205 -8.37 3.00 7.25
C PHE A 205 -8.59 1.94 6.18
N PRO A 206 -9.16 0.79 6.53
CA PRO A 206 -9.51 -0.21 5.54
C PRO A 206 -10.54 0.31 4.54
N LYS A 207 -10.52 -0.24 3.33
CA LYS A 207 -11.53 -0.01 2.29
C LYS A 207 -12.95 -0.16 2.86
N ASN A 208 -13.87 0.70 2.44
CA ASN A 208 -15.26 0.79 2.91
C ASN A 208 -15.43 1.13 4.40
N THR A 209 -14.42 1.69 5.07
CA THR A 209 -14.52 2.12 6.47
C THR A 209 -14.88 3.60 6.53
N LEU A 210 -16.02 3.93 7.13
CA LEU A 210 -16.42 5.32 7.37
C LEU A 210 -15.51 5.94 8.43
N HIS A 211 -14.89 7.06 8.08
CA HIS A 211 -13.98 7.78 8.97
C HIS A 211 -14.02 9.29 8.72
N TRP A 212 -13.49 10.06 9.67
CA TRP A 212 -13.35 11.51 9.56
C TRP A 212 -12.11 11.99 10.30
N VAL A 213 -11.61 13.16 9.91
CA VAL A 213 -10.41 13.76 10.49
C VAL A 213 -10.68 15.21 10.82
N LYS A 214 -10.41 15.58 12.07
CA LYS A 214 -10.62 16.94 12.56
C LYS A 214 -9.29 17.52 13.02
N ASN A 215 -8.96 18.72 12.57
CA ASN A 215 -7.82 19.42 13.12
C ASN A 215 -8.19 20.00 14.50
N VAL A 216 -7.43 19.58 15.52
CA VAL A 216 -7.62 20.02 16.92
C VAL A 216 -6.46 20.88 17.42
N GLY A 217 -5.45 21.12 16.57
CA GLY A 217 -4.33 22.00 16.86
C GLY A 217 -4.53 23.46 16.42
N GLU A 218 -3.63 24.32 16.84
CA GLU A 218 -3.59 25.75 16.44
C GLU A 218 -3.03 25.95 15.02
N ASP A 219 -2.21 25.01 14.57
CA ASP A 219 -1.61 24.97 13.24
C ASP A 219 -2.43 24.11 12.26
N ASP A 220 -2.20 24.30 10.96
CA ASP A 220 -2.69 23.39 9.91
C ASP A 220 -2.16 21.96 10.11
N CYS A 221 -3.03 20.98 9.90
CA CYS A 221 -2.66 19.58 9.72
C CYS A 221 -2.21 19.33 8.28
N LEU A 222 -1.14 18.58 8.10
CA LEU A 222 -0.70 18.10 6.79
C LEU A 222 -0.50 16.59 6.84
N PHE A 223 -1.37 15.85 6.15
CA PHE A 223 -1.26 14.40 5.97
C PHE A 223 -0.63 14.08 4.63
N LEU A 224 0.21 13.04 4.62
CA LEU A 224 0.73 12.38 3.43
C LEU A 224 -0.02 11.06 3.30
N LEU A 225 -0.84 10.91 2.25
CA LEU A 225 -1.82 9.84 2.13
C LEU A 225 -1.47 8.92 0.96
N PHE A 226 -1.46 7.62 1.23
CA PHE A 226 -1.26 6.55 0.27
C PHE A 226 -2.53 5.70 0.19
N PHE A 227 -3.04 5.52 -1.01
CA PHE A 227 -4.26 4.75 -1.29
C PHE A 227 -3.92 3.50 -2.09
N THR A 228 -4.51 2.36 -1.71
CA THR A 228 -4.20 1.05 -2.31
C THR A 228 -4.93 0.82 -3.64
N THR A 229 -4.81 1.77 -4.57
CA THR A 229 -5.42 1.71 -5.90
C THR A 229 -4.45 2.27 -6.94
N HIS A 230 -4.42 1.67 -8.12
CA HIS A 230 -3.77 2.21 -9.32
C HIS A 230 -4.78 2.78 -10.33
N GLU A 231 -6.06 2.71 -9.99
CA GLU A 231 -7.19 3.34 -10.68
C GLU A 231 -7.56 4.65 -9.98
N GLU A 232 -8.43 5.46 -10.58
CA GLU A 232 -8.96 6.64 -9.90
C GLU A 232 -9.61 6.28 -8.56
N LEU A 233 -9.28 7.02 -7.52
CA LEU A 233 -9.80 6.82 -6.17
C LEU A 233 -11.30 7.10 -6.14
N GLN A 234 -12.08 6.15 -5.65
CA GLN A 234 -13.52 6.28 -5.50
C GLN A 234 -13.86 6.60 -4.04
N THR A 235 -14.29 7.83 -3.81
CA THR A 235 -14.64 8.36 -2.49
C THR A 235 -16.12 8.71 -2.45
N LEU A 236 -16.74 8.55 -1.29
CA LEU A 236 -18.09 9.03 -1.05
C LEU A 236 -18.19 9.70 0.32
N ASP A 237 -18.64 10.95 0.31
CA ASP A 237 -18.83 11.77 1.49
C ASP A 237 -20.27 11.63 2.02
N VAL A 238 -20.44 11.73 3.34
CA VAL A 238 -21.74 11.54 4.01
C VAL A 238 -22.78 12.58 3.57
N ASP A 239 -22.37 13.82 3.32
CA ASP A 239 -23.28 14.87 2.86
C ASP A 239 -23.79 14.58 1.44
N ASP A 240 -22.94 14.08 0.55
CA ASP A 240 -23.37 13.66 -0.79
C ASP A 240 -24.36 12.50 -0.73
N VAL A 241 -24.16 11.52 0.15
CA VAL A 241 -25.14 10.44 0.38
C VAL A 241 -26.47 11.02 0.87
N PHE A 242 -26.42 11.93 1.85
CA PHE A 242 -27.61 12.52 2.42
C PHE A 242 -28.42 13.30 1.38
N PHE A 243 -27.78 14.19 0.62
CA PHE A 243 -28.46 15.03 -0.36
C PHE A 243 -28.82 14.30 -1.67
N SER A 244 -28.20 13.16 -1.95
CA SER A 244 -28.59 12.30 -3.08
C SER A 244 -29.70 11.31 -2.74
N THR A 245 -30.02 11.13 -1.46
CA THR A 245 -31.12 10.28 -1.01
C THR A 245 -32.45 11.03 -1.14
N PRO A 246 -33.49 10.48 -1.79
CA PRO A 246 -34.80 11.12 -1.84
C PRO A 246 -35.33 11.45 -0.44
N GLU A 247 -35.85 12.67 -0.27
CA GLU A 247 -36.18 13.22 1.06
C GLU A 247 -37.17 12.35 1.84
N ASP A 248 -38.14 11.72 1.16
CA ASP A 248 -39.15 10.86 1.76
C ASP A 248 -38.56 9.52 2.23
N ILE A 249 -37.58 8.98 1.50
CA ILE A 249 -36.81 7.80 1.89
C ILE A 249 -35.94 8.11 3.10
N ALA A 250 -35.20 9.23 3.08
CA ALA A 250 -34.39 9.67 4.21
C ALA A 250 -35.24 9.86 5.48
N ALA A 251 -36.41 10.48 5.35
CA ALA A 251 -37.34 10.69 6.46
C ALA A 251 -37.89 9.37 7.03
N ARG A 252 -38.22 8.39 6.19
CA ARG A 252 -38.69 7.07 6.64
C ARG A 252 -37.58 6.26 7.32
N SER A 253 -36.35 6.39 6.85
CA SER A 253 -35.18 5.72 7.41
C SER A 253 -34.77 6.30 8.76
N LEU A 254 -34.67 7.63 8.87
CA LEU A 254 -34.20 8.32 10.08
C LEU A 254 -35.31 8.59 11.11
N LYS A 255 -36.57 8.62 10.67
CA LYS A 255 -37.76 8.91 11.50
C LYS A 255 -37.61 10.16 12.39
N PRO A 256 -37.13 11.30 11.86
CA PRO A 256 -36.96 12.51 12.67
C PRO A 256 -38.32 13.05 13.12
N GLN A 257 -38.33 13.79 14.23
CA GLN A 257 -39.50 14.58 14.62
C GLN A 257 -39.82 15.60 13.52
N GLY A 258 -41.07 15.63 13.04
CA GLY A 258 -41.48 16.43 11.90
C GLY A 258 -41.34 15.74 10.52
N GLY A 259 -40.81 14.50 10.48
CA GLY A 259 -40.77 13.67 9.28
C GLY A 259 -40.03 14.33 8.11
N VAL A 260 -40.59 14.24 6.90
CA VAL A 260 -39.98 14.80 5.68
C VAL A 260 -39.80 16.32 5.75
N ASN A 261 -40.65 17.03 6.49
CA ASN A 261 -40.52 18.48 6.63
C ASN A 261 -39.24 18.86 7.38
N PHE A 262 -38.78 18.03 8.32
CA PHE A 262 -37.49 18.22 8.97
C PHE A 262 -36.33 18.01 8.00
N ILE A 263 -36.36 16.95 7.18
CA ILE A 263 -35.34 16.69 6.16
C ILE A 263 -35.21 17.87 5.17
N ARG A 264 -36.33 18.46 4.77
CA ARG A 264 -36.37 19.64 3.86
C ARG A 264 -35.74 20.92 4.44
N THR A 265 -35.49 20.96 5.75
CA THR A 265 -34.83 22.11 6.39
C THR A 265 -33.35 22.17 6.04
N PHE A 266 -32.71 21.03 5.77
CA PHE A 266 -31.32 20.98 5.36
C PHE A 266 -31.15 21.54 3.94
N LYS A 267 -30.09 22.32 3.72
CA LYS A 267 -29.73 22.89 2.42
C LYS A 267 -28.37 22.36 1.99
N LYS A 268 -28.30 21.81 0.78
CA LYS A 268 -27.02 21.43 0.17
C LYS A 268 -26.19 22.69 -0.02
N GLN A 269 -24.94 22.66 0.44
CA GLN A 269 -24.03 23.77 0.24
C GLN A 269 -23.65 23.87 -1.24
N THR A 270 -23.38 25.10 -1.69
CA THR A 270 -22.95 25.34 -3.07
C THR A 270 -21.51 24.93 -3.31
N GLU A 271 -20.66 25.11 -2.31
CA GLU A 271 -19.28 24.69 -2.32
C GLU A 271 -19.13 23.25 -1.81
N ASP A 272 -18.11 22.58 -2.34
CA ASP A 272 -17.74 21.22 -1.95
C ASP A 272 -17.33 21.18 -0.46
N GLN A 273 -17.98 20.29 0.29
CA GLN A 273 -17.82 20.18 1.75
C GLN A 273 -16.83 19.10 2.17
N ALA A 274 -16.10 18.46 1.24
CA ALA A 274 -15.14 17.40 1.56
C ALA A 274 -14.14 17.86 2.64
N ILE A 275 -13.68 19.11 2.59
CA ILE A 275 -12.93 19.75 3.69
C ILE A 275 -13.60 21.06 4.07
N ASN A 276 -14.34 21.06 5.18
CA ASN A 276 -15.12 22.21 5.61
C ASN A 276 -14.48 22.95 6.80
N LEU A 277 -14.92 24.20 6.98
CA LEU A 277 -14.47 25.12 8.03
C LEU A 277 -15.70 25.67 8.77
N PRO A 278 -16.35 24.88 9.63
CA PRO A 278 -17.60 25.30 10.24
C PRO A 278 -17.35 26.45 11.25
N PRO A 279 -18.19 27.49 11.25
CA PRO A 279 -17.97 28.67 12.11
C PRO A 279 -18.08 28.33 13.61
N ASN A 280 -18.88 27.32 13.96
CA ASN A 280 -19.02 26.80 15.31
C ASN A 280 -18.05 25.66 15.62
N LEU A 281 -17.06 25.37 14.76
CA LEU A 281 -16.17 24.26 15.04
C LEU A 281 -15.39 24.50 16.33
N VAL A 282 -15.11 25.75 16.73
CA VAL A 282 -14.49 26.04 18.03
C VAL A 282 -15.33 25.48 19.19
N GLU A 283 -16.65 25.64 19.17
CA GLU A 283 -17.55 25.07 20.18
C GLU A 283 -17.58 23.53 20.07
N LEU A 284 -17.61 22.99 18.85
CA LEU A 284 -17.56 21.55 18.62
C LEU A 284 -16.18 20.92 18.90
N VAL A 285 -15.07 21.69 18.93
CA VAL A 285 -13.67 21.27 19.22
C VAL A 285 -13.37 21.37 20.70
N GLN A 286 -13.79 22.46 21.34
CA GLN A 286 -13.46 22.71 22.75
C GLN A 286 -14.40 21.96 23.71
N ASN A 287 -15.65 21.73 23.31
CA ASN A 287 -16.62 20.99 24.14
C ASN A 287 -16.65 19.48 23.85
N ALA A 288 -15.89 19.07 22.84
CA ALA A 288 -15.59 17.70 22.50
C ALA A 288 -14.71 17.07 23.58
N SER A 289 -15.33 16.70 24.69
CA SER A 289 -14.76 15.83 25.73
C SER A 289 -14.67 14.40 25.20
N TYR A 290 -14.04 14.20 24.03
CA TYR A 290 -13.99 12.90 23.38
C TYR A 290 -12.96 12.04 24.09
N VAL A 291 -13.47 11.18 24.96
CA VAL A 291 -12.69 10.13 25.62
C VAL A 291 -12.09 9.23 24.54
N GLN A 292 -10.76 9.15 24.51
CA GLN A 292 -10.07 8.21 23.63
C GLN A 292 -10.59 6.80 23.87
N SER A 293 -10.87 6.08 22.79
CA SER A 293 -11.28 4.68 22.87
C SER A 293 -10.17 3.81 23.47
N PRO A 294 -10.49 2.63 24.05
CA PRO A 294 -9.48 1.71 24.55
C PRO A 294 -8.42 1.37 23.50
N ASP A 295 -7.16 1.22 23.92
CA ASP A 295 -6.01 0.94 23.05
C ASP A 295 -6.25 -0.20 22.07
N LYS A 296 -6.90 -1.29 22.52
CA LYS A 296 -7.23 -2.44 21.66
C LYS A 296 -8.07 -2.10 20.43
N LEU A 297 -8.82 -1.00 20.46
CA LEU A 297 -9.58 -0.49 19.31
C LEU A 297 -8.74 0.51 18.51
N VAL A 298 -8.05 1.42 19.20
CA VAL A 298 -7.25 2.49 18.58
C VAL A 298 -6.13 1.91 17.71
N TRP A 299 -5.35 0.98 18.25
CA TRP A 299 -4.19 0.41 17.57
C TRP A 299 -4.52 -0.44 16.33
N ARG A 300 -5.82 -0.69 16.05
CA ARG A 300 -6.24 -1.27 14.76
C ARG A 300 -6.08 -0.29 13.59
N TYR A 301 -6.13 1.01 13.87
CA TYR A 301 -6.14 2.10 12.88
C TYR A 301 -5.00 3.10 13.07
N PHE A 302 -4.13 2.86 14.06
CA PHE A 302 -3.11 3.80 14.51
C PHE A 302 -1.76 3.09 14.74
N TYR A 303 -0.67 3.78 14.40
CA TYR A 303 0.69 3.35 14.74
C TYR A 303 1.57 4.54 15.11
N ASN A 304 2.30 4.44 16.23
CA ASN A 304 3.21 5.48 16.68
C ASN A 304 4.60 5.37 16.02
N LEU A 305 4.69 5.74 14.74
CA LEU A 305 5.91 5.54 13.94
C LEU A 305 7.12 6.29 14.49
N LYS A 306 6.96 7.56 14.93
CA LYS A 306 8.08 8.37 15.47
C LYS A 306 8.77 7.73 16.67
N ASP A 307 8.03 7.05 17.54
CA ASP A 307 8.55 6.43 18.76
C ASP A 307 8.77 4.91 18.56
N SER A 308 8.67 4.43 17.32
CA SER A 308 8.94 3.03 16.98
C SER A 308 10.44 2.74 16.89
N THR A 309 10.78 1.45 16.84
CA THR A 309 12.18 1.02 16.75
C THR A 309 12.88 1.60 15.52
N GLU A 310 13.98 2.32 15.77
CA GLU A 310 14.90 2.77 14.73
C GLU A 310 15.86 1.66 14.31
N PHE A 311 15.95 1.43 12.99
CA PHE A 311 16.94 0.55 12.39
C PHE A 311 18.07 1.41 11.82
N LYS A 312 19.19 1.47 12.53
CA LYS A 312 20.36 2.25 12.13
C LYS A 312 21.19 1.50 11.10
N LEU A 313 21.51 2.19 10.02
CA LEU A 313 22.38 1.73 8.94
C LEU A 313 23.56 2.72 8.84
N SER A 314 24.66 2.31 8.20
CA SER A 314 25.85 3.18 8.07
C SER A 314 25.55 4.52 7.39
N GLY A 315 24.61 4.55 6.45
CA GLY A 315 24.22 5.74 5.69
C GLY A 315 22.91 6.41 6.14
N GLY A 316 22.29 5.97 7.24
CA GLY A 316 21.00 6.52 7.64
C GLY A 316 20.21 5.72 8.67
N VAL A 317 18.92 6.03 8.80
CA VAL A 317 17.97 5.39 9.72
C VAL A 317 16.68 5.07 8.98
N ILE A 318 16.08 3.91 9.27
CA ILE A 318 14.73 3.57 8.82
C ILE A 318 13.84 3.15 10.00
N GLN A 319 12.61 3.62 10.03
CA GLN A 319 11.56 3.17 10.97
C GLN A 319 10.39 2.60 10.17
N TRP A 320 9.72 1.58 10.71
CA TRP A 320 8.72 0.81 9.97
C TRP A 320 7.37 0.76 10.68
N ALA A 321 6.29 1.05 9.95
CA ALA A 321 4.93 0.68 10.27
C ALA A 321 4.50 -0.46 9.34
N ARG A 322 4.65 -1.71 9.80
CA ARG A 322 4.57 -2.90 8.95
C ARG A 322 3.94 -4.10 9.65
N PHE A 323 3.42 -5.02 8.85
CA PHE A 323 3.11 -6.38 9.32
C PHE A 323 4.39 -7.15 9.68
N ARG A 324 4.33 -7.95 10.75
CA ARG A 324 5.32 -8.99 11.08
C ARG A 324 4.63 -10.30 11.43
N LYS A 325 4.84 -11.34 10.61
CA LYS A 325 4.22 -12.68 10.73
C LYS A 325 4.27 -13.32 12.12
N ASN A 326 5.35 -13.10 12.87
CA ASN A 326 5.53 -13.72 14.19
C ASN A 326 5.46 -12.70 15.33
N GLY A 327 5.15 -11.43 15.05
CA GLY A 327 5.14 -10.36 16.05
C GLY A 327 6.49 -10.11 16.75
N VAL A 328 7.59 -10.72 16.29
CA VAL A 328 8.90 -10.62 16.95
C VAL A 328 9.38 -9.17 16.94
N GLY A 329 9.72 -8.68 18.13
CA GLY A 329 10.17 -7.30 18.36
C GLY A 329 9.05 -6.26 18.27
N LEU A 330 7.77 -6.67 18.31
CA LEU A 330 6.63 -5.77 18.47
C LEU A 330 6.12 -5.83 19.92
N ASN A 331 5.78 -4.67 20.49
CA ASN A 331 5.01 -4.61 21.73
C ASN A 331 3.54 -5.01 21.47
N ASP A 332 2.75 -5.19 22.53
CA ASP A 332 1.38 -5.72 22.40
C ASP A 332 0.47 -4.83 21.55
N ASN A 333 0.64 -3.52 21.65
CA ASN A 333 -0.09 -2.53 20.86
C ASN A 333 0.32 -2.55 19.38
N GLU A 334 1.62 -2.68 19.10
CA GLU A 334 2.13 -2.83 17.73
C GLU A 334 1.70 -4.15 17.07
N LYS A 335 1.52 -5.23 17.83
CA LYS A 335 0.96 -6.49 17.32
C LYS A 335 -0.45 -6.29 16.80
N ILE A 336 -1.29 -5.51 17.50
CA ILE A 336 -2.67 -5.20 17.07
C ILE A 336 -2.65 -4.48 15.71
N PHE A 337 -1.78 -3.48 15.55
CA PHE A 337 -1.65 -2.79 14.27
C PHE A 337 -1.15 -3.72 13.16
N SER A 338 -0.12 -4.50 13.45
CA SER A 338 0.44 -5.50 12.53
C SER A 338 -0.62 -6.49 12.05
N GLU A 339 -1.40 -7.07 12.98
CA GLU A 339 -2.49 -7.99 12.66
C GLU A 339 -3.61 -7.31 11.86
N SER A 340 -3.97 -6.07 12.21
CA SER A 340 -4.94 -5.28 11.47
C SER A 340 -4.55 -5.15 9.99
N LEU A 341 -3.29 -4.80 9.69
CA LEU A 341 -2.81 -4.73 8.31
C LEU A 341 -2.96 -6.07 7.56
N GLN A 342 -2.73 -7.20 8.23
CA GLN A 342 -2.84 -8.53 7.61
C GLN A 342 -4.30 -8.92 7.32
N MET A 343 -5.26 -8.45 8.13
CA MET A 343 -6.69 -8.76 7.95
C MET A 343 -7.29 -8.13 6.69
N HIS A 344 -6.59 -7.18 6.08
CA HIS A 344 -7.09 -6.43 4.92
C HIS A 344 -6.20 -6.68 3.69
N GLU A 345 -6.83 -7.13 2.61
CA GLU A 345 -6.13 -7.32 1.34
C GLU A 345 -5.51 -6.01 0.85
N ASN A 346 -4.32 -6.13 0.26
CA ASN A 346 -3.59 -5.03 -0.34
C ASN A 346 -3.24 -3.88 0.63
N SER A 347 -3.10 -4.14 1.93
CA SER A 347 -2.50 -3.16 2.85
C SER A 347 -1.08 -2.77 2.42
N LEU A 348 -0.66 -1.57 2.81
CA LEU A 348 0.68 -1.06 2.55
C LEU A 348 1.54 -1.21 3.80
N THR A 349 2.84 -1.36 3.58
CA THR A 349 3.85 -1.11 4.60
C THR A 349 4.32 0.33 4.45
N LEU A 350 4.33 1.11 5.54
CA LEU A 350 4.92 2.45 5.55
C LEU A 350 6.27 2.46 6.27
N ALA A 351 7.16 3.37 5.88
CA ALA A 351 8.42 3.60 6.56
C ALA A 351 8.89 5.04 6.40
N THR A 352 9.50 5.60 7.44
CA THR A 352 10.35 6.80 7.26
C THR A 352 11.77 6.35 6.99
N ILE A 353 12.42 6.96 6.00
CA ILE A 353 13.85 6.79 5.75
C ILE A 353 14.55 8.14 5.85
N ARG A 354 15.59 8.19 6.68
CA ARG A 354 16.52 9.31 6.77
C ARG A 354 17.85 8.86 6.20
N ILE A 355 18.27 9.45 5.08
CA ILE A 355 19.59 9.24 4.49
C ILE A 355 20.46 10.40 4.92
N TYR A 356 21.57 10.12 5.60
CA TYR A 356 22.46 11.17 6.08
C TYR A 356 23.00 12.02 4.92
N SER A 357 23.42 13.26 5.20
CA SER A 357 24.10 14.09 4.19
C SER A 357 25.24 13.31 3.51
N ASN A 358 25.31 13.40 2.17
CA ASN A 358 26.20 12.62 1.30
C ASN A 358 26.07 11.09 1.41
N GLY A 359 25.10 10.60 2.17
CA GLY A 359 24.78 9.19 2.34
C GLY A 359 24.09 8.61 1.10
N LEU A 360 24.07 7.27 1.06
CA LEU A 360 23.53 6.50 -0.05
C LEU A 360 22.65 5.37 0.49
N ARG A 361 21.39 5.36 0.07
CA ARG A 361 20.61 4.13 0.01
C ARG A 361 21.07 3.37 -1.22
N GLN A 362 21.94 2.40 -0.99
CA GLN A 362 22.64 1.64 -2.03
C GLN A 362 21.70 1.02 -3.06
N PRO A 363 22.19 0.73 -4.29
CA PRO A 363 21.41 0.05 -5.30
C PRO A 363 20.77 -1.24 -4.76
N HIS A 364 19.46 -1.37 -4.95
CA HIS A 364 18.68 -2.50 -4.47
C HIS A 364 17.43 -2.74 -5.31
N PHE A 365 16.77 -3.86 -5.04
CA PHE A 365 15.54 -4.32 -5.68
C PHE A 365 14.49 -4.66 -4.64
N HIS A 366 13.22 -4.52 -5.01
CA HIS A 366 12.09 -5.09 -4.29
C HIS A 366 11.37 -6.12 -5.18
N PHE A 367 11.35 -7.39 -4.79
CA PHE A 367 10.79 -8.48 -5.61
C PHE A 367 9.33 -8.81 -5.32
N ASN A 368 8.76 -8.24 -4.26
CA ASN A 368 7.38 -8.48 -3.84
C ASN A 368 6.57 -7.19 -3.60
N ALA A 369 7.14 -6.03 -3.94
CA ALA A 369 6.50 -4.74 -3.67
C ALA A 369 6.92 -3.72 -4.72
N ASN A 370 5.96 -2.90 -5.17
CA ASN A 370 6.28 -1.57 -5.65
C ASN A 370 6.63 -0.69 -4.46
N GLU A 371 7.41 0.35 -4.68
CA GLU A 371 7.73 1.39 -3.69
C GLU A 371 7.30 2.76 -4.22
N MET A 372 6.73 3.57 -3.35
CA MET A 372 6.46 4.97 -3.62
C MET A 372 6.97 5.82 -2.46
N GLY A 373 7.67 6.89 -2.77
CA GLY A 373 8.27 7.78 -1.78
C GLY A 373 7.82 9.21 -1.96
N TYR A 374 7.70 9.96 -0.85
CA TYR A 374 7.52 11.40 -0.85
C TYR A 374 8.65 12.07 -0.07
N VAL A 375 9.26 13.09 -0.66
CA VAL A 375 10.37 13.84 -0.03
C VAL A 375 9.82 14.87 0.95
N ILE A 376 10.14 14.68 2.24
CA ILE A 376 9.71 15.54 3.34
C ILE A 376 10.68 16.71 3.56
N SER A 377 11.97 16.43 3.60
CA SER A 377 13.04 17.42 3.78
C SER A 377 14.31 16.98 3.06
N GLY A 378 15.20 17.93 2.77
CA GLY A 378 16.42 17.66 2.02
C GLY A 378 16.17 17.49 0.52
N CYS A 379 17.20 16.96 -0.12
CA CYS A 379 17.29 16.79 -1.54
C CYS A 379 18.18 15.58 -1.84
N GLY A 380 17.98 15.00 -3.02
CA GLY A 380 18.73 13.83 -3.42
C GLY A 380 18.77 13.64 -4.91
N LYS A 381 19.39 12.54 -5.30
CA LYS A 381 19.37 12.00 -6.64
C LYS A 381 18.88 10.57 -6.59
N VAL A 382 17.94 10.27 -7.47
CA VAL A 382 17.43 8.92 -7.68
C VAL A 382 17.98 8.41 -9.00
N GLY A 383 18.42 7.15 -9.02
CA GLY A 383 18.72 6.44 -10.26
C GLY A 383 17.92 5.16 -10.35
N ILE A 384 17.39 4.87 -11.54
CA ILE A 384 16.55 3.70 -11.82
C ILE A 384 17.11 2.98 -13.05
N ILE A 385 17.26 1.67 -12.91
CA ILE A 385 17.72 0.76 -13.97
C ILE A 385 16.63 -0.31 -14.12
N VAL A 386 15.83 -0.20 -15.18
CA VAL A 386 14.72 -1.12 -15.46
C VAL A 386 15.18 -2.29 -16.34
N SER A 387 16.05 -2.03 -17.31
CA SER A 387 16.66 -3.04 -18.18
C SER A 387 17.95 -2.49 -18.81
N SER A 388 18.69 -3.30 -19.55
CA SER A 388 19.93 -2.90 -20.25
C SER A 388 19.81 -1.73 -21.21
N LYS A 389 18.58 -1.24 -21.47
CA LYS A 389 18.30 -0.12 -22.38
C LYS A 389 17.63 1.08 -21.72
N ILE A 390 17.11 0.93 -20.49
CA ILE A 390 16.39 2.00 -19.79
C ILE A 390 17.08 2.23 -18.45
N THR A 391 17.89 3.28 -18.42
CA THR A 391 18.51 3.85 -17.23
C THR A 391 18.19 5.35 -17.22
N THR A 392 17.72 5.85 -16.08
CA THR A 392 17.46 7.27 -15.88
C THR A 392 17.90 7.65 -14.47
N ASP A 393 18.41 8.86 -14.32
CA ASP A 393 18.65 9.48 -13.04
C ASP A 393 18.13 10.91 -13.05
N PHE A 394 17.70 11.38 -11.88
CA PHE A 394 17.11 12.69 -11.72
C PHE A 394 17.24 13.16 -10.28
N ASP A 395 17.29 14.48 -10.12
CA ASP A 395 17.28 15.11 -8.81
C ASP A 395 15.86 15.12 -8.24
N ILE A 396 15.77 15.00 -6.92
CA ILE A 396 14.54 15.05 -6.15
C ILE A 396 14.69 16.07 -5.01
N GLY A 397 13.61 16.76 -4.70
CA GLY A 397 13.54 17.72 -3.60
C GLY A 397 12.19 17.65 -2.89
N ILE A 398 12.03 18.49 -1.86
CA ILE A 398 10.82 18.56 -1.04
C ILE A 398 9.57 18.66 -1.92
N GLY A 399 8.59 17.80 -1.66
CA GLY A 399 7.35 17.76 -2.41
C GLY A 399 7.37 16.82 -3.61
N ASP A 400 8.50 16.26 -4.00
CA ASP A 400 8.55 15.28 -5.08
C ASP A 400 8.04 13.91 -4.61
N VAL A 401 7.30 13.25 -5.50
CA VAL A 401 6.85 11.87 -5.34
C VAL A 401 7.62 11.00 -6.32
N VAL A 402 8.23 9.94 -5.81
CA VAL A 402 8.96 8.94 -6.62
C VAL A 402 8.25 7.60 -6.61
N PHE A 403 8.34 6.86 -7.70
CA PHE A 403 7.75 5.54 -7.86
C PHE A 403 8.77 4.56 -8.43
N PHE A 404 8.92 3.42 -7.75
CA PHE A 404 9.79 2.32 -8.16
C PHE A 404 8.94 1.07 -8.38
N PRO A 405 8.78 0.62 -9.65
CA PRO A 405 8.08 -0.62 -9.92
C PRO A 405 8.81 -1.83 -9.35
N ILE A 406 8.04 -2.87 -9.02
CA ILE A 406 8.56 -4.17 -8.58
C ILE A 406 9.64 -4.70 -9.54
N GLY A 407 10.73 -5.20 -8.97
CA GLY A 407 11.86 -5.77 -9.72
C GLY A 407 12.77 -4.74 -10.40
N THR A 408 12.54 -3.43 -10.21
CA THR A 408 13.45 -2.40 -10.73
C THR A 408 14.61 -2.14 -9.77
N GLN A 409 15.82 -2.09 -10.32
CA GLN A 409 16.97 -1.67 -9.53
C GLN A 409 16.93 -0.16 -9.35
N HIS A 410 17.11 0.32 -8.13
CA HIS A 410 17.17 1.74 -7.88
C HIS A 410 18.06 2.07 -6.68
N TYR A 411 18.49 3.33 -6.61
CA TYR A 411 19.24 3.89 -5.48
C TYR A 411 18.74 5.30 -5.17
N ILE A 412 18.98 5.76 -3.94
CA ILE A 412 18.68 7.12 -3.51
C ILE A 412 19.92 7.68 -2.82
N LYS A 413 20.44 8.78 -3.33
CA LYS A 413 21.63 9.45 -2.79
C LYS A 413 21.24 10.81 -2.24
N SER A 414 21.63 11.14 -1.02
CA SER A 414 21.54 12.53 -0.53
C SER A 414 22.57 13.39 -1.26
N THR A 415 22.16 14.56 -1.75
CA THR A 415 23.01 15.47 -2.55
C THR A 415 23.22 16.83 -1.91
N CYS A 416 22.56 17.13 -0.78
CA CYS A 416 22.76 18.36 -0.01
C CYS A 416 23.48 18.08 1.32
N ASP A 417 23.86 19.19 1.96
CA ASP A 417 24.50 19.21 3.27
C ASP A 417 23.56 18.80 4.42
N GLU A 418 22.24 18.78 4.16
CA GLU A 418 21.25 18.27 5.11
C GLU A 418 20.82 16.83 4.80
N ASP A 419 20.30 16.14 5.82
CA ASP A 419 19.77 14.80 5.67
C ASP A 419 18.52 14.80 4.77
N LEU A 420 18.45 13.80 3.89
CA LEU A 420 17.26 13.53 3.08
C LEU A 420 16.28 12.69 3.91
N LEU A 421 15.08 13.22 4.17
CA LEU A 421 14.00 12.51 4.85
C LEU A 421 12.85 12.24 3.88
N MET A 422 12.42 10.99 3.81
CA MET A 422 11.29 10.57 2.99
C MET A 422 10.33 9.70 3.79
N ILE A 423 9.03 9.75 3.46
CA ILE A 423 8.08 8.69 3.79
C ILE A 423 7.95 7.77 2.58
N LEU A 424 8.03 6.47 2.82
CA LEU A 424 7.92 5.42 1.82
C LEU A 424 6.66 4.58 2.10
N ALA A 425 6.05 4.10 1.02
CA ALA A 425 5.01 3.09 1.03
C ALA A 425 5.43 1.92 0.13
N PHE A 426 5.08 0.71 0.54
CA PHE A 426 5.36 -0.52 -0.20
C PHE A 426 4.07 -1.31 -0.43
N SER A 427 3.81 -1.78 -1.65
CA SER A 427 2.55 -2.44 -2.04
C SER A 427 2.48 -3.91 -1.59
N THR A 428 2.92 -4.16 -0.36
CA THR A 428 3.00 -5.47 0.25
C THR A 428 2.41 -5.38 1.66
N GLY A 429 1.48 -6.29 1.96
CA GLY A 429 1.00 -6.53 3.31
C GLY A 429 1.98 -7.34 4.17
N ASN A 430 3.22 -7.52 3.70
CA ASN A 430 4.31 -8.24 4.37
C ASN A 430 5.63 -7.47 4.29
N GLN A 431 6.67 -7.95 4.96
CA GLN A 431 8.01 -7.36 4.86
C GLN A 431 8.48 -7.29 3.40
N PRO A 432 8.94 -6.11 2.92
CA PRO A 432 9.54 -6.00 1.60
C PRO A 432 10.75 -6.93 1.46
N VAL A 433 10.73 -7.78 0.44
CA VAL A 433 11.85 -8.65 0.10
C VAL A 433 12.82 -7.82 -0.71
N THR A 434 13.92 -7.46 -0.06
CA THR A 434 14.92 -6.54 -0.57
C THR A 434 16.22 -7.28 -0.85
N VAL A 435 16.82 -7.04 -2.00
CA VAL A 435 18.18 -7.52 -2.31
C VAL A 435 19.03 -6.30 -2.67
N SER A 436 20.16 -6.14 -2.00
CA SER A 436 21.13 -5.09 -2.28
C SER A 436 22.48 -5.64 -2.70
N TYR A 437 23.33 -4.81 -3.30
CA TYR A 437 24.65 -5.25 -3.78
C TYR A 437 25.56 -5.78 -2.66
N THR A 438 25.40 -5.30 -1.43
CA THR A 438 26.12 -5.86 -0.28
C THR A 438 25.52 -7.17 0.22
N ASP A 439 24.26 -7.47 -0.12
CA ASP A 439 23.64 -8.78 0.17
C ASP A 439 24.09 -9.84 -0.85
N CYS A 440 24.51 -9.42 -2.05
CA CYS A 440 25.01 -10.32 -3.09
C CYS A 440 26.43 -10.88 -2.82
N GLU A 441 27.10 -10.48 -1.73
CA GLU A 441 28.27 -11.17 -1.20
C GLU A 441 27.94 -12.17 -0.06
N LEU A 442 26.65 -12.34 0.30
CA LEU A 442 26.22 -13.11 1.49
C LEU A 442 25.20 -14.23 1.21
N HIS A 443 25.12 -14.73 -0.03
CA HIS A 443 24.32 -15.92 -0.37
C HIS A 443 25.12 -17.21 -0.60
N PHE A 444 26.20 -17.38 0.16
CA PHE A 444 26.71 -18.70 0.53
C PHE A 444 27.06 -18.64 2.03
N TRP A 445 26.42 -19.50 2.83
CA TRP A 445 26.52 -19.65 4.30
C TRP A 445 25.60 -18.77 5.17
N CYS A 446 24.32 -19.13 5.23
CA CYS A 446 23.64 -19.17 6.54
C CYS A 446 24.07 -20.49 7.22
N GLU A 447 25.21 -20.50 7.91
CA GLU A 447 25.45 -21.57 8.90
C GLU A 447 24.65 -21.29 10.17
N GLY A 448 24.17 -22.38 10.76
CA GLY A 448 23.41 -22.43 12.00
C GLY A 448 24.27 -22.14 13.25
N PRO A 449 23.85 -22.66 14.41
CA PRO A 449 24.00 -21.99 15.70
C PRO A 449 25.41 -22.08 16.28
N SER A 450 25.77 -21.04 17.05
CA SER A 450 26.68 -21.14 18.19
C SER A 450 26.26 -20.12 19.24
#